data_AF-A0A832XVX5-F1
#
_entry.id   AF-A0A832XVX5-F1
#
_cell.length_a   1.000
_cell.length_b   1.000
_cell.length_c   1.000
_cell.angle_alpha   90.00
_cell.angle_beta   90.00
_cell.angle_gamma   90.00
#
_symmetry.space_group_name_H-M   'P 1'
#
loop_
_entity.id
_entity.type
_entity.pdbx_description
1 polymer ?
#
loop_
_entity_poly.entity_id
_entity_poly.type
_entity_poly.pdbx_seq_one_letter_code
_entity_poly.pdbx_strand_id
1 'polypeptide(L)' 'MLQASGIEVHRGSRTVLKSVDFHLREAEVVALVGPNGSGKTTLLEACAGILPLTSGSINWRTGADSSRLVRDSEGRRS' A
#
# COMPACT_ATOMS: atom_id res chain seq x y z
N MET A 1 11.41 -6.07 -2.94
CA MET A 1 10.90 -4.78 -3.46
C MET A 1 9.40 -4.66 -3.21
N LEU A 2 8.92 -3.51 -2.71
CA LEU A 2 7.51 -3.17 -2.57
C LEU A 2 7.10 -2.20 -3.68
N GLN A 3 5.94 -2.42 -4.30
CA GLN A 3 5.35 -1.51 -5.28
C GLN A 3 3.88 -1.28 -4.97
N ALA A 4 3.50 0.00 -4.88
CA ALA A 4 2.12 0.45 -4.79
C ALA A 4 1.77 1.21 -6.07
N SER A 5 0.59 0.91 -6.63
CA SER A 5 0.14 1.55 -7.86
C SER A 5 -1.33 1.96 -7.75
N GLY A 6 -1.57 3.27 -7.90
CA GLY A 6 -2.88 3.89 -7.86
C GLY A 6 -3.69 3.57 -6.60
N ILE A 7 -3.03 3.43 -5.45
CA ILE A 7 -3.75 2.94 -4.25
C ILE A 7 -4.70 4.01 -3.72
N GLU A 8 -5.93 3.59 -3.48
CA GLU A 8 -6.96 4.41 -2.84
C GLU A 8 -7.52 3.70 -1.62
N VAL A 9 -7.82 4.48 -0.58
CA VAL A 9 -8.48 3.98 0.62
C VAL A 9 -9.50 5.01 1.08
N HIS A 10 -10.76 4.58 1.14
CA HIS A 10 -11.87 5.35 1.70
C HIS A 10 -12.24 4.85 3.09
N ARG A 11 -12.49 5.77 4.02
CA ARG A 11 -13.06 5.48 5.35
C ARG A 11 -14.34 6.29 5.52
N GLY A 12 -15.49 5.63 5.41
CA GLY A 12 -16.78 6.31 5.31
C GLY A 12 -16.83 7.21 4.07
N SER A 13 -17.21 8.47 4.24
CA SER A 13 -17.24 9.47 3.16
C SER A 13 -15.89 10.13 2.86
N ARG A 14 -14.83 9.80 3.61
CA ARG A 14 -13.52 10.44 3.48
C ARG A 14 -12.55 9.59 2.65
N THR A 15 -12.00 10.17 1.60
CA THR A 15 -10.79 9.66 0.94
C THR A 15 -9.57 9.92 1.81
N VAL A 16 -8.91 8.85 2.28
CA VAL A 16 -7.74 8.94 3.15
C VAL A 16 -6.45 8.82 2.35
N LEU A 17 -6.42 7.93 1.37
CA LEU A 17 -5.37 7.83 0.35
C LEU A 17 -6.03 8.01 -1.01
N LYS A 18 -5.41 8.82 -1.88
CA LYS A 18 -5.92 9.14 -3.21
C LYS A 18 -4.81 8.95 -4.23
N SER A 19 -4.96 7.95 -5.10
CA SER A 19 -4.03 7.62 -6.19
C SER A 19 -2.56 7.68 -5.77
N VAL A 20 -2.18 6.95 -4.73
CA VAL A 20 -0.79 6.95 -4.24
C VAL A 20 0.04 5.92 -5.02
N ASP A 21 1.18 6.37 -5.54
CA ASP A 21 2.15 5.56 -6.28
C ASP A 21 3.52 5.67 -5.63
N PHE A 22 4.14 4.54 -5.32
CA PHE A 22 5.54 4.51 -4.88
C PHE A 22 6.15 3.12 -5.06
N HIS A 23 7.47 3.06 -5.01
CA HIS A 23 8.23 1.82 -4.90
C HIS A 23 9.28 1.94 -3.81
N LEU A 24 9.58 0.82 -3.17
CA LEU A 24 10.67 0.67 -2.22
C LEU A 24 11.53 -0.51 -2.62
N ARG A 25 12.81 -0.27 -2.86
CA ARG A 25 13.77 -1.31 -3.23
C ARG A 25 14.15 -2.15 -2.03
N GLU A 26 14.78 -3.30 -2.30
CA GLU A 26 15.39 -4.10 -1.24
C GLU A 26 16.53 -3.30 -0.59
N ALA A 27 16.67 -3.45 0.73
CA ALA A 27 17.62 -2.70 1.56
C ALA A 27 17.44 -1.17 1.55
N GLU A 28 16.32 -0.64 1.01
CA GLU A 28 16.00 0.79 1.07
C GLU A 28 15.24 1.13 2.36
N VAL A 29 15.67 2.20 3.03
CA VAL A 29 14.99 2.75 4.21
C VAL A 29 14.39 4.10 3.84
N VAL A 30 13.07 4.23 3.99
CA VAL A 30 12.33 5.47 3.69
C VAL A 30 11.60 5.96 4.93
N ALA A 31 11.62 7.28 5.14
CA ALA A 31 10.83 7.94 6.17
C ALA A 31 9.47 8.37 5.60
N LEU A 32 8.38 7.90 6.22
CA LEU A 32 7.03 8.37 5.91
C LEU A 32 6.64 9.51 6.86
N VAL A 33 6.63 10.74 6.36
CA VAL A 33 6.40 11.95 7.15
C VAL A 33 5.12 12.68 6.74
N GLY A 34 4.56 13.47 7.67
CA GLY A 34 3.36 14.27 7.43
C GLY A 34 2.58 14.57 8.72
N PRO A 35 1.61 15.50 8.70
CA PRO A 35 0.83 15.89 9.88
C PRO A 35 -0.06 14.76 10.41
N ASN A 36 -0.58 14.93 11.63
CA ASN A 36 -1.55 13.98 12.18
C ASN A 36 -2.81 13.91 11.30
N GLY A 37 -3.30 12.69 11.06
CA GLY A 37 -4.44 12.47 10.17
C GLY A 37 -4.14 12.52 8.67
N SER A 38 -2.87 12.61 8.25
CA SER A 38 -2.48 12.61 6.82
C SER A 38 -2.56 11.23 6.13
N GLY A 39 -2.94 10.17 6.86
CA GLY A 39 -3.09 8.82 6.29
C GLY A 39 -1.87 7.91 6.41
N LYS A 40 -0.83 8.27 7.19
CA LYS A 40 0.38 7.45 7.35
C LYS A 40 0.10 6.04 7.87
N THR A 41 -0.66 5.93 8.97
CA THR A 41 -1.06 4.63 9.53
C THR A 41 -1.88 3.83 8.51
N THR A 42 -2.81 4.48 7.81
CA THR A 42 -3.60 3.88 6.73
C THR A 42 -2.72 3.31 5.62
N LEU A 43 -1.68 4.05 5.21
CA LEU A 43 -0.72 3.61 4.20
C LEU A 43 0.05 2.37 4.66
N LEU A 44 0.56 2.38 5.89
CA LEU A 44 1.29 1.25 6.47
C LEU A 44 0.39 0.00 6.61
N GLU A 45 -0.84 0.17 7.08
CA GLU A 45 -1.82 -0.93 7.19
C GLU A 45 -2.19 -1.52 5.82
N ALA A 46 -2.34 -0.68 4.79
CA ALA A 46 -2.56 -1.13 3.43
C ALA A 46 -1.36 -1.93 2.89
N CYS A 47 -0.14 -1.42 3.10
CA CYS A 47 1.10 -2.09 2.68
C CYS A 47 1.32 -3.44 3.37
N ALA A 48 0.88 -3.56 4.62
CA ALA A 48 0.90 -4.80 5.40
C ALA A 48 -0.26 -5.75 5.05
N GLY A 49 -1.20 -5.33 4.20
CA GLY A 49 -2.38 -6.13 3.83
C GLY A 49 -3.41 -6.28 4.94
N ILE A 50 -3.33 -5.43 5.98
CA ILE A 50 -4.30 -5.38 7.09
C ILE A 50 -5.57 -4.67 6.62
N LEU A 51 -5.40 -3.58 5.88
CA LEU A 51 -6.51 -2.78 5.36
C LEU A 51 -6.74 -3.10 3.88
N PRO A 52 -7.99 -3.37 3.44
CA PRO A 52 -8.29 -3.53 2.04
C PRO A 52 -8.21 -2.19 1.30
N LEU A 53 -7.83 -2.24 0.04
CA LEU A 53 -7.83 -1.08 -0.84
C LEU A 53 -9.24 -0.84 -1.38
N THR A 54 -9.54 0.41 -1.73
CA THR A 54 -10.72 0.74 -2.53
C THR A 54 -10.40 0.64 -4.03
N SER A 55 -9.17 0.97 -4.41
CA SER A 55 -8.64 0.85 -5.77
C SER A 55 -7.13 0.63 -5.74
N GLY A 56 -6.57 0.17 -6.85
CA GLY A 56 -5.14 -0.06 -7.02
C GLY A 56 -4.65 -1.39 -6.48
N SER A 57 -3.33 -1.53 -6.37
CA SER A 57 -2.69 -2.77 -5.93
C SER A 57 -1.38 -2.53 -5.17
N ILE A 58 -1.03 -3.49 -4.31
CA ILE A 58 0.25 -3.54 -3.61
C ILE A 58 0.91 -4.90 -3.81
N ASN A 59 2.10 -4.88 -4.41
CA ASN A 59 2.89 -6.06 -4.74
C ASN A 59 4.20 -6.08 -3.96
N TRP A 60 4.51 -7.21 -3.34
CA TRP A 60 5.81 -7.49 -2.73
C TRP A 60 6.56 -8.50 -3.58
N ARG A 61 7.74 -8.13 -4.08
CA ARG A 61 8.69 -9.07 -4.70
C ARG A 61 9.75 -9.44 -3.68
N THR A 62 10.04 -10.72 -3.54
CA THR A 62 11.20 -11.22 -2.78
C THR A 62 12.25 -11.76 -3.75
N GLY A 63 13.52 -11.77 -3.33
CA GLY A 63 14.69 -12.08 -4.17
C GLY A 63 14.74 -13.47 -4.85
N ALA A 64 13.72 -14.31 -4.70
CA ALA A 64 13.58 -15.60 -5.38
C ALA A 64 12.53 -15.58 -6.52
N ASP A 65 12.31 -14.42 -7.15
CA ASP A 65 11.35 -14.22 -8.25
C ASP A 65 9.87 -14.48 -7.91
N SER A 66 9.56 -14.57 -6.61
CA SER A 66 8.18 -14.68 -6.13
C SER A 66 7.61 -13.29 -5.88
N SER A 67 6.64 -12.90 -6.70
CA SER A 67 5.74 -11.78 -6.41
C SER A 67 4.57 -12.27 -5.57
N ARG A 68 4.41 -11.68 -4.39
CA ARG A 68 3.25 -11.87 -3.53
C ARG A 68 2.33 -10.66 -3.63
N LEU A 69 1.09 -10.88 -4.06
CA LEU A 69 0.05 -9.87 -3.96
C LEU A 69 -0.38 -9.81 -2.50
N VAL A 70 -0.11 -8.68 -1.85
CA VAL A 70 -0.49 -8.53 -0.44
C VAL A 70 -1.97 -8.26 -0.30
N ARG A 71 -2.52 -7.39 -1.16
CA ARG A 71 -3.96 -7.18 -1.34
C ARG A 71 -4.23 -6.27 -2.53
N ASP A 72 -5.35 -6.52 -3.21
CA ASP A 72 -5.97 -5.60 -4.15
C ASP A 72 -7.32 -5.07 -3.61
N SER A 73 -8.03 -4.28 -4.41
CA SER A 73 -9.36 -3.75 -4.08
C SER A 73 -10.44 -4.83 -3.96
N GLU A 74 -10.22 -6.02 -4.52
CA GLU A 74 -11.11 -7.17 -4.39
C GLU A 74 -10.78 -8.02 -3.16
N GLY A 75 -9.75 -7.63 -2.38
CA GLY A 75 -9.33 -8.34 -1.18
C GLY A 75 -8.56 -9.64 -1.46
N ARG A 76 -8.17 -9.91 -2.71
CA ARG A 76 -7.44 -11.13 -3.10
C ARG A 76 -6.03 -11.14 -2.50
N ARG A 77 -5.55 -12.34 -2.16
CA ARG A 77 -4.19 -12.61 -1.70
C ARG A 77 -3.62 -13.76 -2.53
N SER A 78 -2.40 -13.62 -3.03
CA SER A 78 -1.64 -14.69 -3.71
C SER A 78 -0.18 -14.62 -3.26
#